data_AF-A0A8S1R2Y1-F1
#
_entry.id   AF-A0A8S1R2Y1-F1
#
_cell.length_a   1.000
_cell.length_b   1.000
_cell.length_c   1.000
_cell.angle_alpha   90.00
_cell.angle_beta   90.00
_cell.angle_gamma   90.00
#
_symmetry.space_group_name_H-M   'P 1'
#
loop_
_entity.id
_entity.type
_entity.pdbx_description
1 polymer ?
#
loop_
_entity_poly.entity_id
_entity_poly.type
_entity_poly.pdbx_seq_one_letter_code
_entity_poly.pdbx_strand_id
1 'polypeptide(L)'
;MKQALIFKHESPNVKADFHENDTKDPIKILQSIYDQYDALYVEEIILEELEIPEITPELRDKLQEFPNVHSFGINRCGLQSLTNFPSYKHLVRFQADGNLIKAKQIGYLKKYTELRSISLISNQIDDPKTIIKYLKEMKITQLNLYGNPMQDYFKLFFDEIPSLIYLDNLQKTGAEVYYDYDDTHELSKQDGYICPNYKEYKS
;
A
#
# COMPACT_ATOMS: atom_id res chain seq x y z
N MET A 1 4.50 -18.87 7.43
CA MET A 1 4.28 -17.42 7.11
C MET A 1 2.91 -17.26 6.46
N LYS A 2 2.24 -16.10 6.55
CA LYS A 2 0.88 -15.84 5.99
C LYS A 2 0.99 -15.34 4.54
N GLN A 3 0.16 -15.85 3.63
CA GLN A 3 0.30 -15.58 2.17
C GLN A 3 -0.80 -14.69 1.58
N ALA A 4 -1.98 -14.65 2.20
CA ALA A 4 -3.04 -13.70 1.85
C ALA A 4 -3.94 -13.43 3.05
N LEU A 5 -4.48 -12.20 3.14
CA LEU A 5 -5.37 -11.74 4.23
C LEU A 5 -6.57 -10.97 3.67
N ILE A 6 -7.76 -11.23 4.21
CA ILE A 6 -9.03 -10.57 3.84
C ILE A 6 -9.78 -10.09 5.07
N PHE A 7 -10.50 -8.96 4.96
CA PHE A 7 -11.41 -8.46 5.98
C PHE A 7 -12.83 -8.21 5.44
N LYS A 8 -13.84 -8.42 6.29
CA LYS A 8 -15.27 -8.18 6.03
C LYS A 8 -15.87 -7.20 7.05
N HIS A 9 -16.79 -6.35 6.61
CA HIS A 9 -17.43 -5.34 7.47
C HIS A 9 -18.63 -5.88 8.30
N GLU A 10 -19.38 -6.88 7.84
CA GLU A 10 -20.61 -7.32 8.55
C GLU A 10 -20.41 -8.42 9.61
N SER A 11 -19.17 -8.75 9.95
CA SER A 11 -18.87 -9.56 11.14
C SER A 11 -17.52 -9.16 11.68
N PRO A 12 -17.36 -9.03 13.01
CA PRO A 12 -16.12 -8.54 13.60
C PRO A 12 -14.97 -9.45 13.16
N ASN A 13 -14.13 -8.94 12.26
CA ASN A 13 -12.84 -9.49 11.90
C ASN A 13 -12.85 -10.95 11.40
N VAL A 14 -13.59 -11.27 10.33
CA VAL A 14 -13.28 -12.50 9.58
C VAL A 14 -11.99 -12.26 8.79
N LYS A 15 -10.86 -12.53 9.43
CA LYS A 15 -9.54 -12.66 8.82
C LYS A 15 -9.44 -14.04 8.18
N ALA A 16 -9.48 -14.12 6.87
CA ALA A 16 -9.13 -15.35 6.17
C ALA A 16 -7.60 -15.35 5.96
N ASP A 17 -6.89 -16.12 6.78
CA ASP A 17 -5.45 -16.36 6.64
C ASP A 17 -5.22 -17.63 5.79
N PHE A 18 -4.61 -17.50 4.62
CA PHE A 18 -4.14 -18.66 3.85
C PHE A 18 -2.70 -19.02 4.27
N HIS A 19 -2.46 -20.31 4.57
CA HIS A 19 -1.22 -20.82 5.17
C HIS A 19 -0.37 -21.64 4.18
N GLU A 20 0.92 -21.77 4.49
CA GLU A 20 2.05 -22.38 3.74
C GLU A 20 1.82 -23.70 2.97
N ASN A 21 0.75 -24.45 3.26
CA ASN A 21 0.43 -25.70 2.57
C ASN A 21 -0.55 -25.51 1.41
N ASP A 22 -1.10 -24.31 1.25
CA ASP A 22 -1.96 -23.93 0.13
C ASP A 22 -1.13 -23.46 -1.07
N THR A 23 -1.72 -23.62 -2.24
CA THR A 23 -1.14 -23.25 -3.53
C THR A 23 -0.57 -21.83 -3.55
N LYS A 24 0.63 -21.65 -4.12
CA LYS A 24 1.24 -20.33 -4.36
C LYS A 24 0.68 -19.59 -5.58
N ASP A 25 -0.33 -20.16 -6.22
CA ASP A 25 -0.97 -19.58 -7.40
C ASP A 25 -1.99 -18.53 -6.95
N PRO A 26 -1.77 -17.22 -7.23
CA PRO A 26 -2.66 -16.16 -6.78
C PRO A 26 -4.09 -16.32 -7.32
N ILE A 27 -4.27 -16.91 -8.51
CA ILE A 27 -5.60 -17.11 -9.08
C ILE A 27 -6.36 -18.18 -8.30
N LYS A 28 -5.70 -19.26 -7.90
CA LYS A 28 -6.33 -20.30 -7.08
C LYS A 28 -6.64 -19.83 -5.67
N ILE A 29 -5.78 -18.99 -5.08
CA ILE A 29 -6.07 -18.32 -3.81
C ILE A 29 -7.32 -17.45 -3.96
N LEU A 30 -7.39 -16.61 -4.99
CA LEU A 30 -8.57 -15.78 -5.23
C LEU A 30 -9.82 -16.62 -5.56
N GLN A 31 -9.67 -17.78 -6.20
CA GLN A 31 -10.78 -18.71 -6.45
C GLN A 31 -11.30 -19.31 -5.15
N SER A 32 -10.44 -19.79 -4.26
CA SER A 32 -10.88 -20.34 -2.96
C SER A 32 -11.59 -19.29 -2.11
N ILE A 33 -11.12 -18.04 -2.17
CA ILE A 33 -11.78 -16.88 -1.54
C ILE A 33 -13.19 -16.70 -2.13
N TYR A 34 -13.30 -16.69 -3.46
CA TYR A 34 -14.57 -16.50 -4.15
C TYR A 34 -15.57 -17.62 -3.83
N ASP A 35 -15.08 -18.86 -3.72
CA ASP A 35 -15.92 -20.02 -3.40
C ASP A 35 -16.37 -20.03 -1.93
N GLN A 36 -15.54 -19.50 -1.01
CA GLN A 36 -15.81 -19.49 0.42
C GLN A 36 -16.60 -18.26 0.89
N TYR A 37 -16.47 -17.14 0.17
CA TYR A 37 -16.98 -15.84 0.59
C TYR A 37 -17.75 -15.18 -0.54
N ASP A 38 -18.89 -14.58 -0.20
CA ASP A 38 -19.58 -13.67 -1.11
C ASP A 38 -18.67 -12.46 -1.41
N ALA A 39 -18.28 -12.36 -2.68
CA ALA A 39 -17.33 -11.38 -3.19
C ALA A 39 -17.82 -9.92 -3.02
N LEU A 40 -19.14 -9.71 -2.86
CA LEU A 40 -19.71 -8.40 -2.57
C LEU A 40 -19.35 -7.88 -1.17
N TYR A 41 -18.97 -8.75 -0.23
CA TYR A 41 -18.59 -8.35 1.12
C TYR A 41 -17.07 -8.33 1.35
N VAL A 42 -16.28 -8.60 0.31
CA VAL A 42 -14.82 -8.53 0.38
C VAL A 42 -14.38 -7.10 0.12
N GLU A 43 -13.78 -6.50 1.14
CA GLU A 43 -13.39 -5.09 1.14
C GLU A 43 -11.88 -4.88 1.17
N GLU A 44 -11.14 -5.87 1.67
CA GLU A 44 -9.69 -5.84 1.72
C GLU A 44 -9.12 -7.14 1.17
N ILE A 45 -8.12 -7.00 0.30
CA ILE A 45 -7.33 -8.11 -0.22
C ILE A 45 -5.86 -7.75 -0.06
N ILE A 46 -5.13 -8.54 0.71
CA ILE A 46 -3.68 -8.45 0.81
C ILE A 46 -3.09 -9.75 0.24
N LEU A 47 -2.28 -9.63 -0.81
CA LEU A 47 -1.44 -10.70 -1.33
C LEU A 47 -0.03 -10.49 -0.79
N GLU A 48 0.59 -11.52 -0.22
CA GLU A 48 1.88 -11.39 0.44
C GLU A 48 2.79 -12.58 0.11
N GLU A 49 4.04 -12.29 -0.26
CA GLU A 49 5.07 -13.31 -0.53
C GLU A 49 4.71 -14.29 -1.66
N LEU A 50 3.93 -13.83 -2.65
CA LEU A 50 3.60 -14.56 -3.88
C LEU A 50 4.49 -14.09 -5.03
N GLU A 51 4.92 -14.98 -5.92
CA GLU A 51 5.72 -14.57 -7.08
C GLU A 51 4.82 -13.92 -8.17
N ILE A 52 4.70 -12.59 -8.12
CA ILE A 52 3.84 -11.80 -9.00
C ILE A 52 4.65 -10.62 -9.56
N PRO A 53 5.59 -10.87 -10.51
CA PRO A 53 6.39 -9.79 -11.10
C PRO A 53 5.54 -8.79 -11.90
N GLU A 54 4.40 -9.24 -12.42
CA GLU A 54 3.39 -8.43 -13.09
C GLU A 54 1.99 -8.96 -12.82
N ILE A 55 1.00 -8.06 -12.84
CA ILE A 55 -0.41 -8.47 -12.90
C ILE A 55 -0.72 -8.89 -14.34
N THR A 56 -1.04 -10.16 -14.56
CA THR A 56 -1.51 -10.64 -15.86
C THR A 56 -2.96 -10.20 -16.09
N PRO A 57 -3.47 -10.16 -17.35
CA PRO A 57 -4.88 -9.91 -17.59
C PRO A 57 -5.81 -10.89 -16.87
N GLU A 58 -5.42 -12.16 -16.78
CA GLU A 58 -6.18 -13.18 -16.06
C GLU A 58 -6.25 -12.90 -14.55
N LEU A 59 -5.10 -12.59 -13.92
CA LEU A 59 -5.07 -12.21 -12.51
C LEU A 59 -5.85 -10.92 -12.25
N ARG A 60 -5.75 -9.93 -13.15
CA ARG A 60 -6.55 -8.70 -13.10
C ARG A 60 -8.04 -9.01 -13.13
N ASP A 61 -8.47 -9.85 -14.05
CA ASP A 61 -9.88 -10.18 -14.23
C ASP A 61 -10.42 -10.92 -13.00
N LYS A 62 -9.62 -11.84 -12.43
CA LYS A 62 -9.93 -12.51 -11.16
C LYS A 62 -10.03 -11.54 -9.98
N LEU A 63 -9.09 -10.61 -9.86
CA LEU A 63 -9.11 -9.57 -8.84
C LEU A 63 -10.35 -8.66 -8.93
N GLN A 64 -10.88 -8.44 -10.14
CA GLN A 64 -12.07 -7.61 -10.38
C GLN A 64 -13.40 -8.30 -10.03
N GLU A 65 -13.39 -9.59 -9.70
CA GLU A 65 -14.56 -10.29 -9.18
C GLU A 65 -14.96 -9.83 -7.77
N PHE A 66 -14.11 -9.05 -7.10
CA PHE A 66 -14.33 -8.44 -5.79
C PHE A 66 -14.59 -6.92 -5.94
N PRO A 67 -15.83 -6.49 -6.24
CA PRO A 67 -16.11 -5.12 -6.67
C PRO A 67 -16.01 -4.06 -5.57
N ASN A 68 -16.10 -4.47 -4.29
CA ASN A 68 -16.18 -3.58 -3.14
C ASN A 68 -14.84 -3.42 -2.39
N VAL A 69 -13.73 -3.85 -3.01
CA VAL A 69 -12.39 -3.69 -2.44
C VAL A 69 -12.05 -2.19 -2.32
N HIS A 70 -11.80 -1.75 -1.08
CA HIS A 70 -11.31 -0.41 -0.74
C HIS A 70 -9.86 -0.39 -0.26
N SER A 71 -9.33 -1.54 0.18
CA SER A 71 -7.93 -1.71 0.58
C SER A 71 -7.30 -2.85 -0.22
N PHE A 72 -6.25 -2.55 -0.99
CA PHE A 72 -5.52 -3.57 -1.75
C PHE A 72 -4.03 -3.55 -1.41
N GLY A 73 -3.51 -4.72 -1.05
CA GLY A 73 -2.10 -4.96 -0.74
C GLY A 73 -1.50 -6.02 -1.66
N ILE A 74 -0.29 -5.78 -2.12
CA ILE A 74 0.52 -6.77 -2.85
C ILE A 74 1.98 -6.64 -2.41
N ASN A 75 2.34 -7.28 -1.31
CA ASN A 75 3.59 -7.06 -0.60
C ASN A 75 4.59 -8.18 -0.83
N ARG A 76 5.88 -7.84 -0.98
CA ARG A 76 6.97 -8.82 -1.16
C ARG A 76 6.71 -9.80 -2.30
N CYS A 77 6.06 -9.34 -3.36
CA CYS A 77 5.68 -10.19 -4.49
C CYS A 77 6.63 -10.08 -5.70
N GLY A 78 7.66 -9.25 -5.62
CA GLY A 78 8.57 -8.98 -6.74
C GLY A 78 7.95 -8.13 -7.85
N LEU A 79 6.83 -7.45 -7.57
CA LEU A 79 6.06 -6.67 -8.54
C LEU A 79 6.91 -5.52 -9.14
N GLN A 80 6.91 -5.41 -10.47
CA GLN A 80 7.70 -4.40 -11.21
C GLN A 80 6.82 -3.37 -11.94
N SER A 81 5.56 -3.72 -12.20
CA SER A 81 4.69 -2.99 -13.13
C SER A 81 3.27 -2.86 -12.61
N LEU A 82 2.66 -1.68 -12.81
CA LEU A 82 1.28 -1.39 -12.46
C LEU A 82 0.34 -1.32 -13.69
N THR A 83 0.83 -1.64 -14.89
CA THR A 83 0.09 -1.45 -16.16
C THR A 83 -1.29 -2.12 -16.19
N ASN A 84 -1.38 -3.34 -15.65
CA ASN A 84 -2.59 -4.17 -15.69
C ASN A 84 -3.33 -4.19 -14.34
N PHE A 85 -3.12 -3.20 -13.48
CA PHE A 85 -3.77 -3.19 -12.17
C PHE A 85 -5.30 -3.24 -12.25
N PRO A 86 -5.99 -3.93 -11.33
CA PRO A 86 -7.44 -4.08 -11.34
C PRO A 86 -8.17 -2.74 -11.18
N SER A 87 -9.34 -2.58 -11.79
CA SER A 87 -10.13 -1.34 -11.68
C SER A 87 -11.10 -1.37 -10.50
N TYR A 88 -10.61 -1.16 -9.29
CA TYR A 88 -11.43 -0.94 -8.10
C TYR A 88 -11.98 0.49 -8.03
N LYS A 89 -13.32 0.64 -8.08
CA LYS A 89 -13.98 1.96 -8.05
C LYS A 89 -13.81 2.67 -6.70
N HIS A 90 -13.74 1.89 -5.62
CA HIS A 90 -13.75 2.38 -4.24
C HIS A 90 -12.39 2.26 -3.54
N LEU A 91 -11.30 2.14 -4.29
CA LEU A 91 -9.97 1.97 -3.70
C LEU A 91 -9.53 3.23 -2.95
N VAL A 92 -9.40 3.12 -1.63
CA VAL A 92 -8.97 4.20 -0.72
C VAL A 92 -7.53 3.98 -0.26
N ARG A 93 -7.09 2.71 -0.12
CA ARG A 93 -5.74 2.34 0.34
C ARG A 93 -5.07 1.38 -0.63
N PHE A 94 -3.82 1.67 -0.97
CA PHE A 94 -2.96 0.79 -1.74
C PHE A 94 -1.63 0.56 -1.01
N GLN A 95 -1.21 -0.69 -0.90
CA GLN A 95 0.06 -1.10 -0.31
C GLN A 95 0.81 -2.03 -1.27
N ALA A 96 2.09 -1.76 -1.50
CA ALA A 96 2.95 -2.55 -2.38
C ALA A 96 4.38 -2.61 -1.83
N ASP A 97 4.50 -2.86 -0.55
CA ASP A 97 5.78 -2.80 0.16
C ASP A 97 6.70 -3.97 -0.22
N GLY A 98 8.00 -3.73 -0.30
CA GLY A 98 9.00 -4.77 -0.57
C GLY A 98 8.96 -5.31 -2.00
N ASN A 99 8.66 -4.47 -2.99
CA ASN A 99 8.61 -4.84 -4.39
C ASN A 99 9.74 -4.16 -5.21
N LEU A 100 9.62 -4.17 -6.53
CA LEU A 100 10.59 -3.62 -7.48
C LEU A 100 10.00 -2.46 -8.31
N ILE A 101 9.03 -1.74 -7.76
CA ILE A 101 8.28 -0.69 -8.46
C ILE A 101 9.17 0.55 -8.63
N LYS A 102 9.20 1.08 -9.85
CA LYS A 102 9.92 2.31 -10.21
C LYS A 102 8.99 3.52 -10.27
N ALA A 103 9.53 4.73 -10.12
CA ALA A 103 8.78 5.99 -10.09
C ALA A 103 7.74 6.16 -11.23
N LYS A 104 8.09 5.74 -12.45
CA LYS A 104 7.22 5.86 -13.63
C LYS A 104 5.91 5.05 -13.54
N GLN A 105 5.88 4.00 -12.72
CA GLN A 105 4.70 3.13 -12.59
C GLN A 105 3.56 3.81 -11.83
N ILE A 106 3.88 4.79 -10.98
CA ILE A 106 2.89 5.45 -10.11
C ILE A 106 1.79 6.15 -10.91
N GLY A 107 2.08 6.55 -12.16
CA GLY A 107 1.09 7.14 -13.06
C GLY A 107 -0.14 6.26 -13.30
N TYR A 108 -0.01 4.93 -13.21
CA TYR A 108 -1.15 4.00 -13.37
C TYR A 108 -2.18 4.08 -12.23
N LEU A 109 -1.81 4.65 -11.08
CA LEU A 109 -2.72 4.84 -9.95
C LEU A 109 -3.65 6.04 -10.12
N LYS A 110 -3.42 6.91 -11.12
CA LYS A 110 -4.25 8.11 -11.35
C LYS A 110 -5.73 7.82 -11.59
N LYS A 111 -6.06 6.60 -12.03
CA LYS A 111 -7.44 6.18 -12.27
C LYS A 111 -8.26 6.03 -10.97
N TYR A 112 -7.63 5.90 -9.81
CA TYR A 112 -8.31 5.75 -8.52
C TYR A 112 -8.55 7.12 -7.88
N THR A 113 -9.73 7.69 -8.11
CA THR A 113 -10.10 9.04 -7.64
C THR A 113 -10.36 9.10 -6.13
N GLU A 114 -10.67 7.96 -5.51
CA GLU A 114 -10.91 7.82 -4.07
C GLU A 114 -9.64 7.47 -3.26
N LEU A 115 -8.52 7.20 -3.93
CA LEU A 115 -7.27 6.82 -3.26
C LEU A 115 -6.76 7.96 -2.36
N ARG A 116 -6.42 7.62 -1.11
CA ARG A 116 -5.91 8.56 -0.09
C ARG A 116 -4.59 8.12 0.52
N SER A 117 -4.38 6.81 0.63
CA SER A 117 -3.21 6.24 1.29
C SER A 117 -2.44 5.34 0.32
N ILE A 118 -1.15 5.60 0.17
CA ILE A 118 -0.23 4.77 -0.61
C ILE A 118 0.96 4.39 0.26
N SER A 119 1.32 3.11 0.28
CA SER A 119 2.57 2.64 0.86
C SER A 119 3.37 1.87 -0.18
N LEU A 120 4.61 2.30 -0.37
CA LEU A 120 5.57 1.79 -1.35
C LEU A 120 6.94 1.59 -0.67
N ILE A 121 6.94 1.17 0.59
CA ILE A 121 8.16 0.97 1.38
C ILE A 121 9.05 -0.05 0.67
N SER A 122 10.37 0.17 0.68
CA SER A 122 11.37 -0.75 0.12
C SER A 122 11.08 -1.15 -1.33
N ASN A 123 10.94 -0.15 -2.20
CA ASN A 123 10.81 -0.32 -3.65
C ASN A 123 12.05 0.25 -4.38
N GLN A 124 11.94 0.49 -5.69
CA GLN A 124 13.02 0.99 -6.56
C GLN A 124 12.70 2.41 -7.08
N ILE A 125 12.17 3.27 -6.20
CA ILE A 125 11.84 4.66 -6.53
C ILE A 125 13.06 5.55 -6.29
N ASP A 126 13.70 5.96 -7.38
CA ASP A 126 14.93 6.76 -7.41
C ASP A 126 14.71 8.24 -7.76
N ASP A 127 13.61 8.56 -8.43
CA ASP A 127 13.30 9.93 -8.87
C ASP A 127 12.06 10.51 -8.15
N PRO A 128 12.25 11.36 -7.12
CA PRO A 128 11.15 12.00 -6.40
C PRO A 128 10.32 12.94 -7.30
N LYS A 129 10.91 13.59 -8.31
CA LYS A 129 10.16 14.52 -9.18
C LYS A 129 9.18 13.78 -10.08
N THR A 130 9.56 12.60 -10.57
CA THR A 130 8.67 11.77 -11.40
C THR A 130 7.44 11.32 -10.62
N ILE A 131 7.60 10.83 -9.39
CA ILE A 131 6.46 10.41 -8.57
C ILE A 131 5.57 11.59 -8.18
N ILE A 132 6.15 12.75 -7.80
CA ILE A 132 5.41 13.98 -7.50
C ILE A 132 4.54 14.43 -8.68
N LYS A 133 5.06 14.37 -9.91
CA LYS A 133 4.29 14.71 -11.13
C LYS A 133 2.96 13.93 -11.20
N TYR A 134 2.93 12.70 -10.71
CA TYR A 134 1.71 11.91 -10.69
C TYR A 134 0.85 12.19 -9.46
N LEU A 135 1.46 12.23 -8.28
CA LEU A 135 0.73 12.33 -7.01
C LEU A 135 0.14 13.71 -6.74
N LYS A 136 0.73 14.80 -7.24
CA LYS A 136 0.24 16.16 -6.99
C LYS A 136 -1.15 16.44 -7.59
N GLU A 137 -1.55 15.66 -8.60
CA GLU A 137 -2.88 15.73 -9.21
C GLU A 137 -3.91 14.86 -8.46
N MET A 138 -3.44 14.06 -7.50
CA MET A 138 -4.25 13.14 -6.69
C MET A 138 -4.51 13.74 -5.30
N LYS A 139 -5.53 13.23 -4.61
CA LYS A 139 -5.90 13.66 -3.25
C LYS A 139 -5.22 12.80 -2.18
N ILE A 140 -3.95 12.46 -2.36
CA ILE A 140 -3.19 11.62 -1.42
C ILE A 140 -2.90 12.38 -0.14
N THR A 141 -3.34 11.82 0.99
CA THR A 141 -3.13 12.39 2.33
C THR A 141 -2.03 11.67 3.09
N GLN A 142 -1.77 10.39 2.78
CA GLN A 142 -0.76 9.58 3.43
C GLN A 142 0.10 8.85 2.41
N LEU A 143 1.41 8.96 2.56
CA LEU A 143 2.39 8.34 1.69
C LEU A 143 3.54 7.75 2.50
N ASN A 144 3.90 6.49 2.25
CA ASN A 144 5.10 5.87 2.79
C ASN A 144 6.04 5.43 1.67
N LEU A 145 7.28 5.88 1.75
CA LEU A 145 8.34 5.75 0.76
C LEU A 145 9.69 5.33 1.35
N TYR A 146 9.76 5.10 2.66
CA TYR A 146 10.94 4.59 3.34
C TYR A 146 11.57 3.39 2.62
N GLY A 147 12.91 3.28 2.63
CA GLY A 147 13.63 2.17 2.00
C GLY A 147 13.74 2.22 0.47
N ASN A 148 13.32 3.32 -0.17
CA ASN A 148 13.59 3.57 -1.58
C ASN A 148 14.93 4.31 -1.78
N PRO A 149 15.57 4.20 -2.97
CA PRO A 149 16.90 4.79 -3.23
C PRO A 149 16.94 6.33 -3.34
N MET A 150 15.80 7.01 -3.38
CA MET A 150 15.74 8.48 -3.36
C MET A 150 16.17 9.07 -2.00
N GLN A 151 16.81 10.23 -2.05
CA GLN A 151 17.31 10.98 -0.90
C GLN A 151 16.61 12.35 -0.80
N ASP A 152 16.59 12.92 0.41
CA ASP A 152 16.21 14.31 0.72
C ASP A 152 14.87 14.77 0.14
N TYR A 153 13.93 13.83 -0.01
CA TYR A 153 12.65 14.08 -0.65
C TYR A 153 11.60 14.69 0.27
N PHE A 154 11.82 14.67 1.58
CA PHE A 154 10.81 15.00 2.58
C PHE A 154 10.19 16.39 2.37
N LYS A 155 11.03 17.43 2.34
CA LYS A 155 10.61 18.81 2.11
C LYS A 155 9.94 18.98 0.75
N LEU A 156 10.52 18.37 -0.28
CA LEU A 156 10.04 18.48 -1.65
C LEU A 156 8.59 17.95 -1.80
N PHE A 157 8.27 16.82 -1.17
CA PHE A 157 6.93 16.25 -1.22
C PHE A 157 5.89 17.13 -0.53
N PHE A 158 6.19 17.67 0.67
CA PHE A 158 5.27 18.56 1.39
C PHE A 158 5.10 19.94 0.76
N ASP A 159 6.03 20.38 -0.08
CA ASP A 159 5.92 21.65 -0.80
C ASP A 159 5.15 21.48 -2.12
N GLU A 160 5.28 20.32 -2.79
CA GLU A 160 4.71 20.09 -4.13
C GLU A 160 3.39 19.31 -4.13
N ILE A 161 3.06 18.56 -3.07
CA ILE A 161 1.82 17.79 -2.94
C ILE A 161 0.94 18.42 -1.85
N PRO A 162 0.05 19.36 -2.20
CA PRO A 162 -0.70 20.15 -1.22
C PRO A 162 -1.73 19.33 -0.43
N SER A 163 -2.12 18.17 -0.92
CA SER A 163 -3.02 17.23 -0.23
C SER A 163 -2.32 16.38 0.83
N LEU A 164 -0.98 16.34 0.84
CA LEU A 164 -0.19 15.45 1.70
C LEU A 164 -0.20 15.93 3.15
N ILE A 165 -0.62 15.04 4.06
CA ILE A 165 -0.64 15.29 5.50
C ILE A 165 0.48 14.52 6.19
N TYR A 166 0.71 13.27 5.76
CA TYR A 166 1.68 12.36 6.35
C TYR A 166 2.62 11.78 5.29
N LEU A 167 3.92 11.84 5.56
CA LEU A 167 4.99 11.23 4.78
C LEU A 167 5.87 10.38 5.71
N ASP A 168 5.97 9.08 5.46
CA ASP A 168 6.74 8.13 6.29
C ASP A 168 6.37 8.23 7.77
N ASN A 169 5.07 8.27 8.06
CA ASN A 169 4.49 8.47 9.39
C ASN A 169 4.87 9.79 10.10
N LEU A 170 5.40 10.77 9.38
CA LEU A 170 5.70 12.10 9.88
C LEU A 170 4.78 13.16 9.26
N GLN A 171 4.40 14.14 10.06
CA GLN A 171 3.75 15.36 9.57
C GLN A 171 4.77 16.33 8.94
N LYS A 172 4.31 17.39 8.26
CA LYS A 172 5.17 18.47 7.74
C LYS A 172 6.08 19.09 8.82
N THR A 173 5.61 19.12 10.07
CA THR A 173 6.36 19.61 11.24
C THR A 173 7.45 18.64 11.69
N GLY A 174 7.39 17.38 11.27
CA GLY A 174 8.20 16.27 11.74
C GLY A 174 7.70 15.56 12.98
N ALA A 175 6.49 15.89 13.44
CA ALA A 175 5.87 15.11 14.50
C ALA A 175 5.55 13.70 13.98
N GLU A 176 6.01 12.68 14.70
CA GLU A 176 5.59 11.29 14.50
C GLU A 176 4.10 11.14 14.81
N VAL A 177 3.44 10.29 14.04
CA VAL A 177 2.09 9.84 14.34
C VAL A 177 2.19 8.62 15.25
N TYR A 178 1.86 8.79 16.53
CA TYR A 178 1.59 7.66 17.42
C TYR A 178 0.17 7.16 17.13
N TYR A 179 0.06 5.96 16.58
CA TYR A 179 -1.21 5.24 16.62
C TYR A 179 -1.31 4.60 18.01
N ASP A 180 -2.13 5.20 18.87
CA ASP A 180 -2.45 4.66 20.19
C ASP A 180 -3.31 3.40 19.99
N TYR A 181 -2.64 2.26 19.82
CA TYR A 181 -3.26 0.94 19.78
C TYR A 181 -3.06 0.23 21.13
N ASP A 182 -3.45 0.84 22.26
CA ASP A 182 -4.05 0.14 23.40
C ASP A 182 -4.28 1.06 24.60
N ASP A 183 -5.47 0.96 25.19
CA ASP A 183 -5.86 1.58 26.46
C ASP A 183 -5.21 0.89 27.69
N THR A 184 -4.17 0.07 27.52
CA THR A 184 -3.46 -0.57 28.64
C THR A 184 -1.99 -0.85 28.36
N HIS A 185 -1.15 -0.26 29.22
CA HIS A 185 0.21 -0.65 29.65
C HIS A 185 1.43 0.04 29.00
N GLU A 186 2.00 0.92 29.83
CA GLU A 186 3.40 1.29 29.98
C GLU A 186 4.21 1.58 28.72
N LEU A 187 4.31 2.88 28.47
CA LEU A 187 5.31 3.56 27.65
C LEU A 187 6.74 3.08 27.97
N SER A 188 7.19 2.01 27.30
CA SER A 188 8.61 1.87 27.03
C SER A 188 8.96 2.88 25.94
N LYS A 189 9.80 3.85 26.26
CA LYS A 189 10.42 4.74 25.29
C LYS A 189 11.32 3.89 24.40
N GLN A 190 10.74 3.30 23.36
CA GLN A 190 11.49 2.83 22.22
C GLN A 190 11.95 4.10 21.51
N ASP A 191 13.25 4.32 21.42
CA ASP A 191 13.86 5.49 20.78
C ASP A 191 13.13 5.77 19.46
N GLY A 192 12.35 6.87 19.43
CA GLY A 192 11.55 7.25 18.26
C GLY A 192 12.43 7.22 17.03
N TYR A 193 12.03 6.43 16.04
CA TYR A 193 12.82 6.22 14.85
C TYR A 193 12.78 7.49 14.00
N ILE A 194 13.74 8.38 14.22
CA ILE A 194 13.88 9.61 13.44
C ILE A 194 14.18 9.22 12.00
N CYS A 195 13.20 9.42 11.10
CA CYS A 195 13.41 9.26 9.66
C CYS A 195 14.68 10.03 9.25
N PRO A 196 15.70 9.37 8.67
CA PRO A 196 16.95 10.04 8.34
C PRO A 196 16.76 11.23 7.40
N ASN A 197 15.74 11.17 6.52
CA ASN A 197 15.37 12.26 5.61
C ASN A 197 14.73 13.48 6.32
N TYR A 198 14.36 13.37 7.59
CA TYR A 198 13.83 14.49 8.38
C TYR A 198 14.96 15.36 8.98
N LYS A 199 16.17 14.81 9.17
CA LYS A 199 17.27 15.50 9.87
C LYS A 199 17.73 16.80 9.17
N GLU A 200 17.52 16.92 7.86
CA GLU A 200 17.88 18.13 7.09
C GLU A 200 16.79 19.23 7.08
N TYR A 201 15.60 18.98 7.62
CA TYR A 201 14.54 20.01 7.67
C TYR A 201 14.80 21.08 8.76
N LYS A 202 15.67 20.79 9.72
CA LYS A 202 16.00 21.70 10.84
C LYS A 202 17.28 22.53 10.66
N SER A 203 17.96 22.41 9.53
CA SER A 203 19.13 23.23 9.16
C SER A 203 18.75 24.31 8.17
#